data_AF-A0A971PAS7-F1
#
_entry.id   AF-A0A971PAS7-F1
#
_cell.length_a   1.000
_cell.length_b   1.000
_cell.length_c   1.000
_cell.angle_alpha   90.00
_cell.angle_beta   90.00
_cell.angle_gamma   90.00
#
_symmetry.space_group_name_H-M   'P 1'
#
loop_
_entity.id
_entity.type
_entity.pdbx_description
1 polymer ?
#
loop_
_entity_poly.entity_id
_entity_poly.type
_entity_poly.pdbx_seq_one_letter_code
_entity_poly.pdbx_strand_id
1 'polypeptide(L)'
;MSDDNLPAGKVFLRNTIETIIGKPPDDSVLYWNAQTREASVNLNGHIQNFSTALGNAVMVNGKLVVDPNYFNDFYYNGLTVQPYPGEILEQSSSNHAAVKQMQARLNWLDYTGLNAKPLVIDGYFGANTLTAVNTFKILNSLGNVGYYQGKVGEQTWNKLFSITAVKRGAPNIILVTAAQLNAIGWRKVTDSVLWDLNDSLQRFSINTTPRLRHFISQCSHESGGGRYTKEIASGTAYEGRSDLGNTYPGDGPRYKGAGYLQVTGRHNYQSLATAIGDPRVMDGVDYVAEHYPWTSAGYWWSTHRMNGICDAGASVKEITRRVNGGYNGLQNREMYYKRCCTVLV
;
A
#
# COMPACT_ATOMS: atom_id res chain seq x y z
N MET A 1 3.21 43.65 -7.32
CA MET A 1 4.58 43.67 -6.78
C MET A 1 5.20 42.32 -7.07
N SER A 2 6.43 42.29 -7.58
CA SER A 2 7.14 41.09 -8.04
C SER A 2 7.33 40.05 -6.92
N ASP A 3 7.23 38.77 -7.29
CA ASP A 3 7.07 37.59 -6.41
C ASP A 3 8.25 37.25 -5.47
N ASP A 4 9.34 38.01 -5.46
CA ASP A 4 10.60 37.57 -4.84
C ASP A 4 10.78 37.93 -3.35
N ASN A 5 9.71 38.20 -2.58
CA ASN A 5 9.85 38.52 -1.15
C ASN A 5 8.64 38.17 -0.26
N LEU A 6 7.99 37.03 -0.51
CA LEU A 6 6.98 36.52 0.43
C LEU A 6 7.62 35.65 1.54
N PRO A 7 7.32 35.88 2.83
CA PRO A 7 7.81 35.04 3.92
C PRO A 7 7.41 33.58 3.71
N ALA A 8 8.33 32.63 3.99
CA ALA A 8 8.20 31.20 3.69
C ALA A 8 6.85 30.56 4.12
N GLY A 9 6.23 31.04 5.20
CA GLY A 9 4.92 30.57 5.67
C GLY A 9 3.74 30.89 4.75
N LYS A 10 3.80 31.98 3.97
CA LYS A 10 2.74 32.33 2.99
C LYS A 10 2.85 31.51 1.70
N VAL A 11 4.06 31.13 1.30
CA VAL A 11 4.31 30.27 0.13
C VAL A 11 3.77 28.86 0.37
N PHE A 12 3.96 28.33 1.59
CA PHE A 12 3.44 27.02 1.98
C PHE A 12 1.90 26.92 1.92
N LEU A 13 1.21 27.95 2.43
CA LEU A 13 -0.25 28.03 2.38
C LEU A 13 -0.76 28.08 0.93
N ARG A 14 -0.12 28.90 0.09
CA ARG A 14 -0.47 29.06 -1.32
C ARG A 14 -0.35 27.73 -2.07
N ASN A 15 0.79 27.05 -1.98
CA ASN A 15 1.02 25.77 -2.67
C ASN A 15 0.04 24.66 -2.22
N THR A 16 -0.30 24.63 -0.93
CA THR A 16 -1.25 23.65 -0.39
C THR A 16 -2.65 23.87 -0.95
N ILE A 17 -3.09 25.12 -1.06
CA ILE A 17 -4.40 25.49 -1.62
C ILE A 17 -4.43 25.26 -3.14
N GLU A 18 -3.35 25.60 -3.86
CA GLU A 18 -3.21 25.33 -5.30
C GLU A 18 -3.35 23.83 -5.64
N THR A 19 -2.95 22.94 -4.73
CA THR A 19 -3.09 21.48 -4.90
C THR A 19 -4.53 21.00 -4.71
N ILE A 20 -5.34 21.71 -3.91
CA ILE A 20 -6.69 21.30 -3.53
C ILE A 20 -7.74 21.84 -4.50
N ILE A 21 -7.59 23.08 -4.98
CA ILE A 21 -8.59 23.76 -5.83
C ILE A 21 -8.05 24.22 -7.19
N GLY A 22 -6.79 23.94 -7.52
CA GLY A 22 -6.11 24.51 -8.69
C GLY A 22 -5.58 25.92 -8.42
N LYS A 23 -4.81 26.48 -9.37
CA LYS A 23 -4.23 27.82 -9.22
C LYS A 23 -5.33 28.89 -9.11
N PRO A 24 -5.49 29.59 -7.97
CA PRO A 24 -6.50 30.62 -7.84
C PRO A 24 -6.08 31.88 -8.62
N PRO A 25 -7.04 32.77 -8.98
CA PRO A 25 -6.74 34.05 -9.62
C PRO A 25 -5.70 34.87 -8.86
N ASP A 26 -4.84 35.61 -9.56
CA ASP A 26 -3.68 36.28 -8.96
C ASP A 26 -4.05 37.39 -7.93
N ASP A 27 -5.31 37.81 -7.87
CA ASP A 27 -5.89 38.80 -6.95
C ASP A 27 -6.56 38.19 -5.70
N SER A 28 -6.46 36.87 -5.51
CA SER A 28 -7.02 36.17 -4.35
C SER A 28 -6.37 36.60 -3.03
N VAL A 29 -7.20 36.89 -2.01
CA VAL A 29 -6.72 37.24 -0.65
C VAL A 29 -6.98 36.09 0.32
N LEU A 30 -5.93 35.67 1.04
CA LEU A 30 -5.97 34.61 2.05
C LEU A 30 -6.16 35.18 3.45
N TYR A 31 -7.08 34.59 4.21
CA TYR A 31 -7.42 34.98 5.57
C TYR A 31 -7.21 33.81 6.54
N TRP A 32 -6.80 34.13 7.77
CA TRP A 32 -6.64 33.16 8.87
C TRP A 32 -7.40 33.65 10.09
N ASN A 33 -8.31 32.82 10.60
CA ASN A 33 -8.99 33.07 11.86
C ASN A 33 -8.24 32.42 13.01
N ALA A 34 -7.60 33.22 13.86
CA ALA A 34 -6.80 32.74 14.97
C ALA A 34 -7.60 32.05 16.09
N GLN A 35 -8.91 32.35 16.21
CA GLN A 35 -9.79 31.75 17.23
C GLN A 35 -10.35 30.41 16.77
N THR A 36 -10.80 30.32 15.52
CA THR A 36 -11.38 29.07 14.98
C THR A 36 -10.34 28.15 14.35
N ARG A 37 -9.10 28.63 14.13
CA ARG A 37 -8.01 27.91 13.44
C ARG A 37 -8.38 27.49 12.02
N GLU A 38 -9.13 28.34 11.32
CA GLU A 38 -9.56 28.08 9.95
C GLU A 38 -8.88 29.05 8.98
N ALA A 39 -8.47 28.51 7.83
CA ALA A 39 -8.02 29.29 6.69
C ALA A 39 -9.19 29.47 5.71
N SER A 40 -9.30 30.65 5.13
CA SER A 40 -10.28 30.94 4.09
C SER A 40 -9.67 31.73 2.94
N VAL A 41 -10.20 31.52 1.74
CA VAL A 41 -9.82 32.27 0.53
C VAL A 41 -11.03 33.04 0.02
N ASN A 42 -10.82 34.29 -0.35
CA ASN A 42 -11.83 35.10 -1.04
C ASN A 42 -11.58 35.04 -2.55
N LEU A 43 -12.52 34.43 -3.28
CA LEU A 43 -12.52 34.35 -4.73
C LEU A 43 -13.62 35.29 -5.25
N ASN A 44 -13.23 36.47 -5.77
CA ASN A 44 -14.15 37.43 -6.38
C ASN A 44 -15.38 37.80 -5.54
N GLY A 45 -15.22 37.93 -4.22
CA GLY A 45 -16.30 38.28 -3.29
C GLY A 45 -17.05 37.08 -2.70
N HIS A 46 -16.60 35.85 -2.92
CA HIS A 46 -17.12 34.64 -2.29
C HIS A 46 -16.05 34.01 -1.39
N ILE A 47 -16.38 33.88 -0.10
CA ILE A 47 -15.48 33.32 0.91
C ILE A 47 -15.68 31.80 0.94
N GLN A 48 -14.62 31.05 0.70
CA GLN A 48 -14.59 29.60 0.85
C GLN A 48 -13.72 29.24 2.07
N ASN A 49 -14.29 28.54 3.04
CA ASN A 49 -13.61 28.10 4.26
C ASN A 49 -13.05 26.68 4.06
N PHE A 50 -11.80 26.46 4.49
CA PHE A 50 -11.17 25.14 4.47
C PHE A 50 -11.03 24.64 5.90
N SER A 51 -11.77 23.57 6.24
CA SER A 51 -11.77 22.99 7.58
C SER A 51 -10.79 21.82 7.74
N THR A 52 -9.79 21.66 6.87
CA THR A 52 -8.89 20.50 6.92
C THR A 52 -7.42 20.86 6.65
N ALA A 53 -6.60 20.52 7.65
CA ALA A 53 -5.17 20.21 7.57
C ALA A 53 -4.17 21.36 7.37
N LEU A 54 -4.11 22.28 8.33
CA LEU A 54 -2.82 22.80 8.81
C LEU A 54 -2.67 22.26 10.24
N GLY A 55 -1.67 21.41 10.49
CA GLY A 55 -1.46 20.75 11.78
C GLY A 55 -1.11 21.70 12.94
N ASN A 56 -0.15 21.31 13.79
CA ASN A 56 0.21 21.98 15.04
C ASN A 56 0.97 23.32 14.87
N ALA A 57 0.44 24.27 14.09
CA ALA A 57 0.98 25.62 14.02
C ALA A 57 0.52 26.46 15.22
N VAL A 58 1.45 27.20 15.85
CA VAL A 58 1.17 28.10 16.98
C VAL A 58 1.79 29.47 16.74
N MET A 59 1.17 30.52 17.30
CA MET A 59 1.66 31.89 17.17
C MET A 59 2.62 32.22 18.32
N VAL A 60 3.84 32.64 17.99
CA VAL A 60 4.82 33.16 18.97
C VAL A 60 5.27 34.54 18.50
N ASN A 61 5.08 35.57 19.34
CA ASN A 61 5.46 36.97 19.06
C ASN A 61 4.95 37.51 17.72
N GLY A 62 3.69 37.24 17.38
CA GLY A 62 3.06 37.77 16.17
C GLY A 62 3.51 37.11 14.86
N LYS A 63 4.31 36.05 14.93
CA LYS A 63 4.71 35.22 13.79
C LYS A 63 4.16 33.80 13.95
N LEU A 64 3.76 33.20 12.83
CA LEU A 64 3.37 31.79 12.78
C LEU A 64 4.64 30.96 12.92
N VAL A 65 4.76 30.24 14.03
CA VAL A 65 5.89 29.35 14.32
C VAL A 65 5.37 27.92 14.34
N VAL A 66 5.92 27.10 13.46
CA VAL A 66 5.80 25.64 13.59
C VAL A 66 6.85 25.23 14.63
N ASP A 67 6.43 24.64 15.75
CA ASP A 67 7.28 24.35 16.91
C ASP A 67 8.57 23.58 16.50
N PRO A 68 9.77 24.17 16.64
CA PRO A 68 11.02 23.56 16.23
C PRO A 68 11.50 22.42 17.14
N ASN A 69 10.91 22.24 18.33
CA ASN A 69 11.34 21.23 19.31
C ASN A 69 10.67 19.85 19.12
N TYR A 70 9.88 19.66 18.06
CA TYR A 70 9.20 18.37 17.83
C TYR A 70 9.46 17.71 16.48
N PHE A 71 10.01 18.41 15.48
CA PHE A 71 10.17 17.86 14.13
C PHE A 71 11.25 18.58 13.31
N ASN A 72 12.52 18.59 13.76
CA ASN A 72 13.62 18.89 12.85
C ASN A 72 14.08 17.60 12.15
N ASP A 73 13.76 17.54 10.85
CA ASP A 73 14.23 16.63 9.77
C ASP A 73 13.13 15.83 9.04
N PHE A 74 11.89 15.86 9.53
CA PHE A 74 10.87 14.92 9.06
C PHE A 74 9.94 15.41 7.95
N TYR A 75 9.93 16.71 7.64
CA TYR A 75 9.06 17.24 6.57
C TYR A 75 9.68 18.49 5.93
N TYR A 76 10.75 18.31 5.17
CA TYR A 76 11.13 19.26 4.13
C TYR A 76 11.34 18.50 2.83
N ASN A 77 10.43 18.75 1.89
CA ASN A 77 10.36 18.18 0.55
C ASN A 77 9.95 16.70 0.55
N GLY A 78 8.93 16.35 -0.23
CA GLY A 78 8.77 14.94 -0.60
C GLY A 78 10.12 14.40 -1.07
N LEU A 79 10.56 13.25 -0.53
CA LEU A 79 11.81 12.52 -0.80
C LEU A 79 12.93 12.51 0.27
N THR A 80 12.73 12.83 1.55
CA THR A 80 13.74 12.44 2.56
C THR A 80 13.50 11.02 3.08
N VAL A 81 14.10 10.04 2.39
CA VAL A 81 14.31 8.69 2.94
C VAL A 81 15.11 8.86 4.23
N GLN A 82 14.57 8.45 5.38
CA GLN A 82 15.37 8.38 6.60
C GLN A 82 16.45 7.32 6.39
N PRO A 83 17.74 7.67 6.34
CA PRO A 83 18.77 6.70 6.08
C PRO A 83 18.77 5.65 7.20
N TYR A 84 18.90 4.39 6.81
CA TYR A 84 19.06 3.32 7.78
C TYR A 84 20.30 3.59 8.65
N PRO A 85 20.23 3.44 9.98
CA PRO A 85 21.33 3.74 10.91
C PRO A 85 22.59 2.88 10.71
N GLY A 86 22.57 1.91 9.80
CA GLY A 86 23.70 1.02 9.52
C GLY A 86 23.82 -0.16 10.49
N GLU A 87 22.91 -0.27 11.46
CA GLU A 87 22.87 -1.36 12.43
C GLU A 87 21.43 -1.85 12.68
N ILE A 88 21.31 -3.13 13.01
CA ILE A 88 20.02 -3.74 13.31
C ILE A 88 19.56 -3.26 14.68
N LEU A 89 18.36 -2.68 14.75
CA LEU A 89 17.73 -2.35 16.03
C LEU A 89 16.96 -3.57 16.55
N GLU A 90 17.22 -3.97 17.79
CA GLU A 90 16.61 -5.09 18.48
C GLU A 90 16.53 -4.81 19.99
N GLN A 91 15.99 -5.75 20.77
CA GLN A 91 15.98 -5.58 22.22
C GLN A 91 17.39 -5.34 22.75
N SER A 92 17.54 -4.34 23.61
CA SER A 92 18.82 -3.90 24.18
C SER A 92 19.76 -3.17 23.22
N SER A 93 19.32 -2.73 22.03
CA SER A 93 20.13 -1.85 21.18
C SER A 93 20.57 -0.58 21.91
N SER A 94 21.84 -0.19 21.71
CA SER A 94 22.50 0.96 22.33
C SER A 94 22.35 2.27 21.54
N ASN A 95 21.87 2.21 20.28
CA ASN A 95 21.63 3.40 19.47
C ASN A 95 20.33 4.10 19.86
N HIS A 96 20.40 4.82 20.98
CA HIS A 96 19.26 5.53 21.56
C HIS A 96 18.62 6.53 20.58
N ALA A 97 19.38 7.14 19.67
CA ALA A 97 18.85 8.09 18.71
C ALA A 97 17.96 7.40 17.66
N ALA A 98 18.45 6.32 17.05
CA ALA A 98 17.68 5.56 16.05
C ALA A 98 16.44 4.89 16.68
N VAL A 99 16.56 4.40 17.92
CA VAL A 99 15.43 3.83 18.66
C VAL A 99 14.37 4.90 18.94
N LYS A 100 14.75 6.13 19.34
CA LYS A 100 13.80 7.24 19.51
C LYS A 100 13.07 7.58 18.21
N GLN A 101 13.79 7.64 17.09
CA GLN A 101 13.19 7.90 15.77
C GLN A 101 12.16 6.83 15.40
N MET A 102 12.52 5.56 15.56
CA MET A 102 11.62 4.44 15.32
C MET A 102 10.39 4.46 16.25
N GLN A 103 10.57 4.67 17.56
CA GLN A 103 9.48 4.77 18.53
C GLN A 103 8.51 5.90 18.19
N ALA A 104 9.04 7.08 17.86
CA ALA A 104 8.23 8.23 17.44
C ALA A 104 7.41 7.92 16.18
N ARG A 105 8.04 7.27 15.19
CA ARG A 105 7.36 6.90 13.94
C ARG A 105 6.29 5.83 14.15
N LEU A 106 6.56 4.83 14.99
CA LEU A 106 5.59 3.80 15.37
C LEU A 106 4.37 4.43 16.07
N ASN A 107 4.58 5.35 17.01
CA ASN A 107 3.49 6.10 17.65
C ASN A 107 2.67 6.92 16.64
N TRP A 108 3.32 7.60 15.69
CA TRP A 108 2.63 8.37 14.64
C TRP A 108 1.77 7.49 13.73
N LEU A 109 2.24 6.25 13.51
CA LEU A 109 1.51 5.20 12.81
C LEU A 109 0.55 4.42 13.74
N ASP A 110 0.22 4.92 14.93
CA ASP A 110 -0.70 4.34 15.93
C ASP A 110 -0.31 2.93 16.44
N TYR A 111 0.97 2.53 16.29
CA TYR A 111 1.52 1.31 16.89
C TYR A 111 1.79 1.50 18.37
N THR A 112 1.24 0.58 19.18
CA THR A 112 1.32 0.63 20.64
C THR A 112 2.13 -0.54 21.19
N GLY A 113 2.64 -0.38 22.40
CA GLY A 113 3.23 -1.46 23.17
C GLY A 113 2.17 -2.38 23.80
N LEU A 114 2.57 -3.06 24.88
CA LEU A 114 1.70 -3.94 25.65
C LEU A 114 0.50 -3.16 26.20
N ASN A 115 -0.63 -3.84 26.35
CA ASN A 115 -1.90 -3.27 26.87
C ASN A 115 -2.38 -2.03 26.09
N ALA A 116 -2.06 -1.96 24.80
CA ALA A 116 -2.44 -0.87 23.90
C ALA A 116 -1.97 0.54 24.32
N LYS A 117 -0.89 0.63 25.12
CA LYS A 117 -0.33 1.93 25.53
C LYS A 117 0.62 2.50 24.46
N PRO A 118 0.60 3.82 24.19
CA PRO A 118 1.61 4.47 23.36
C PRO A 118 3.03 4.17 23.86
N LEU A 119 3.99 4.12 22.95
CA LEU A 119 5.39 3.95 23.30
C LEU A 119 5.92 5.21 23.99
N VAL A 120 6.76 5.02 25.01
CA VAL A 120 7.59 6.11 25.53
C VAL A 120 8.75 6.31 24.56
N ILE A 121 9.03 7.56 24.17
CA ILE A 121 10.12 7.90 23.25
C ILE A 121 11.39 8.15 24.08
N ASP A 122 11.93 7.08 24.65
CA ASP A 122 13.08 7.10 25.56
C ASP A 122 14.38 6.64 24.91
N GLY A 123 14.31 6.02 23.74
CA GLY A 123 15.47 5.40 23.09
C GLY A 123 15.83 4.04 23.68
N TYR A 124 14.94 3.45 24.49
CA TYR A 124 15.10 2.11 25.03
C TYR A 124 14.23 1.11 24.27
N PHE A 125 14.88 0.17 23.58
CA PHE A 125 14.17 -0.90 22.87
C PHE A 125 13.78 -2.02 23.86
N GLY A 126 12.76 -1.75 24.68
CA GLY A 126 12.20 -2.70 25.64
C GLY A 126 11.05 -3.57 25.09
N ALA A 127 10.35 -4.27 25.98
CA ALA A 127 9.23 -5.15 25.62
C ALA A 127 8.08 -4.42 24.89
N ASN A 128 7.77 -3.18 25.29
CA ASN A 128 6.74 -2.38 24.59
C ASN A 128 7.14 -2.06 23.15
N THR A 129 8.37 -1.62 22.94
CA THR A 129 8.91 -1.33 21.60
C THR A 129 8.93 -2.60 20.75
N LEU A 130 9.32 -3.74 21.32
CA LEU A 130 9.27 -5.05 20.66
C LEU A 130 7.85 -5.41 20.20
N THR A 131 6.84 -5.23 21.06
CA THR A 131 5.43 -5.47 20.70
C THR A 131 4.99 -4.62 19.51
N ALA A 132 5.32 -3.32 19.52
CA ALA A 132 4.98 -2.41 18.44
C ALA A 132 5.70 -2.77 17.14
N VAL A 133 7.01 -3.06 17.19
CA VAL A 133 7.80 -3.48 16.02
C VAL A 133 7.25 -4.77 15.43
N ASN A 134 6.97 -5.78 16.25
CA ASN A 134 6.39 -7.04 15.77
C ASN A 134 5.06 -6.80 15.06
N THR A 135 4.19 -5.96 15.65
CA THR A 135 2.89 -5.62 15.06
C THR A 135 3.05 -4.83 13.76
N PHE A 136 3.97 -3.87 13.72
CA PHE A 136 4.30 -3.11 12.51
C PHE A 136 4.75 -4.02 11.39
N LYS A 137 5.69 -4.92 11.69
CA LYS A 137 6.21 -5.88 10.71
C LYS A 137 5.13 -6.80 10.18
N ILE A 138 4.26 -7.33 11.04
CA ILE A 138 3.12 -8.16 10.62
C ILE A 138 2.19 -7.38 9.69
N LEU A 139 1.77 -6.16 10.08
CA LEU A 139 0.82 -5.35 9.30
C LEU A 139 1.42 -4.75 8.02
N ASN A 140 2.75 -4.79 7.86
CA ASN A 140 3.45 -4.28 6.68
C ASN A 140 4.15 -5.39 5.87
N SER A 141 3.79 -6.66 6.10
CA SER A 141 4.33 -7.84 5.39
C SER A 141 5.86 -8.00 5.47
N LEU A 142 6.45 -7.64 6.60
CA LEU A 142 7.90 -7.75 6.81
C LEU A 142 8.22 -9.04 7.56
N GLY A 143 9.32 -9.71 7.18
CA GLY A 143 9.76 -10.95 7.82
C GLY A 143 9.95 -10.78 9.33
N ASN A 144 9.22 -11.55 10.14
CA ASN A 144 9.17 -11.39 11.60
C ASN A 144 9.24 -12.73 12.38
N VAL A 145 10.11 -13.63 11.93
CA VAL A 145 10.29 -14.98 12.50
C VAL A 145 11.78 -15.30 12.64
N GLY A 146 12.12 -16.24 13.53
CA GLY A 146 13.49 -16.71 13.73
C GLY A 146 14.47 -15.57 14.01
N TYR A 147 15.59 -15.53 13.27
CA TYR A 147 16.61 -14.48 13.39
C TYR A 147 16.05 -13.06 13.18
N TYR A 148 14.97 -12.89 12.40
CA TYR A 148 14.43 -11.57 12.09
C TYR A 148 13.30 -11.12 13.03
N GLN A 149 12.88 -11.98 13.97
CA GLN A 149 11.79 -11.68 14.87
C GLN A 149 12.14 -10.48 15.76
N GLY A 150 11.28 -9.45 15.77
CA GLY A 150 11.47 -8.27 16.62
C GLY A 150 12.59 -7.33 16.21
N LYS A 151 13.29 -7.61 15.10
CA LYS A 151 14.43 -6.82 14.63
C LYS A 151 14.03 -5.83 13.56
N VAL A 152 14.63 -4.63 13.59
CA VAL A 152 14.48 -3.59 12.56
C VAL A 152 15.81 -3.46 11.82
N GLY A 153 15.93 -4.19 10.72
CA GLY A 153 16.99 -3.98 9.73
C GLY A 153 16.56 -3.00 8.64
N GLU A 154 17.42 -2.78 7.65
CA GLU A 154 17.25 -1.78 6.58
C GLU A 154 15.88 -1.83 5.90
N GLN A 155 15.39 -3.02 5.54
CA GLN A 155 14.07 -3.18 4.92
C GLN A 155 12.93 -2.70 5.82
N THR A 156 12.97 -3.03 7.11
CA THR A 156 11.93 -2.62 8.07
C THR A 156 11.99 -1.13 8.31
N TRP A 157 13.21 -0.57 8.41
CA TRP A 157 13.44 0.86 8.55
C TRP A 157 12.89 1.64 7.35
N ASN A 158 13.29 1.25 6.14
CA ASN A 158 12.84 1.89 4.90
C ASN A 158 11.31 1.82 4.77
N LYS A 159 10.69 0.69 5.11
CA LYS A 159 9.22 0.58 5.14
C LYS A 159 8.60 1.52 6.17
N LEU A 160 9.12 1.55 7.39
CA LEU A 160 8.63 2.38 8.52
C LEU A 160 8.61 3.88 8.18
N PHE A 161 9.62 4.35 7.45
CA PHE A 161 9.74 5.75 7.03
C PHE A 161 9.23 6.03 5.61
N SER A 162 8.71 5.01 4.91
CA SER A 162 8.06 5.21 3.61
C SER A 162 6.65 5.79 3.75
N ILE A 163 6.15 6.41 2.67
CA ILE A 163 4.75 6.80 2.54
C ILE A 163 3.79 5.60 2.45
N THR A 164 4.33 4.39 2.21
CA THR A 164 3.55 3.15 2.08
C THR A 164 3.43 2.39 3.41
N ALA A 165 3.95 2.94 4.51
CA ALA A 165 3.80 2.37 5.83
C ALA A 165 2.32 2.33 6.22
N VAL A 166 1.79 1.13 6.48
CA VAL A 166 0.43 0.94 6.98
C VAL A 166 0.36 1.51 8.39
N LYS A 167 -0.61 2.38 8.63
CA LYS A 167 -0.92 2.93 9.96
C LYS A 167 -1.80 1.92 10.71
N ARG A 168 -1.48 1.60 11.97
CA ARG A 168 -2.27 0.67 12.79
C ARG A 168 -3.64 1.26 13.07
N GLY A 169 -4.69 0.48 12.85
CA GLY A 169 -6.06 0.98 13.01
C GLY A 169 -6.50 1.96 11.93
N ALA A 170 -5.63 2.35 10.98
CA ALA A 170 -6.15 2.71 9.67
C ALA A 170 -6.98 1.52 9.21
N PRO A 171 -8.22 1.73 8.74
CA PRO A 171 -8.99 0.62 8.25
C PRO A 171 -8.13 -0.03 7.16
N ASN A 172 -7.70 -1.27 7.38
CA ASN A 172 -7.78 -2.21 6.29
C ASN A 172 -9.24 -2.09 5.88
N ILE A 173 -9.53 -1.29 4.84
CA ILE A 173 -10.88 -1.23 4.33
C ILE A 173 -11.11 -2.66 3.88
N ILE A 174 -11.86 -3.41 4.68
CA ILE A 174 -12.27 -4.76 4.34
C ILE A 174 -13.29 -4.55 3.24
N LEU A 175 -12.79 -4.44 2.02
CA LEU A 175 -13.57 -4.33 0.80
C LEU A 175 -14.31 -5.65 0.58
N VAL A 176 -13.71 -6.76 1.02
CA VAL A 176 -14.31 -8.10 0.95
C VAL A 176 -14.03 -8.87 2.24
N THR A 177 -15.10 -9.28 2.90
CA THR A 177 -15.08 -10.13 4.10
C THR A 177 -14.90 -11.60 3.75
N ALA A 178 -14.47 -12.43 4.70
CA ALA A 178 -14.42 -13.88 4.52
C ALA A 178 -15.79 -14.48 4.20
N ALA A 179 -16.87 -13.97 4.82
CA ALA A 179 -18.23 -14.42 4.56
C ALA A 179 -18.64 -14.18 3.11
N GLN A 180 -18.34 -12.98 2.58
CA GLN A 180 -18.58 -12.66 1.16
C GLN A 180 -17.77 -13.56 0.23
N LEU A 181 -16.48 -13.74 0.50
CA LEU A 181 -15.61 -14.58 -0.34
C LEU A 181 -16.07 -16.05 -0.33
N ASN A 182 -16.47 -16.59 0.82
CA ASN A 182 -17.07 -17.91 0.94
C ASN A 182 -18.39 -18.02 0.16
N ALA A 183 -19.27 -17.01 0.22
CA ALA A 183 -20.54 -16.98 -0.52
C ALA A 183 -20.33 -16.96 -2.04
N ILE A 184 -19.22 -16.40 -2.54
CA ILE A 184 -18.83 -16.46 -3.96
C ILE A 184 -18.37 -17.88 -4.36
N GLY A 185 -17.95 -18.68 -3.38
CA GLY A 185 -17.58 -20.09 -3.55
C GLY A 185 -16.10 -20.38 -3.35
N TRP A 186 -15.35 -19.46 -2.73
CA TRP A 186 -13.97 -19.73 -2.31
C TRP A 186 -13.93 -20.72 -1.16
N ARG A 187 -12.85 -21.50 -1.11
CA ARG A 187 -12.56 -22.43 -0.01
C ARG A 187 -11.24 -22.06 0.66
N LYS A 188 -11.05 -22.49 1.92
CA LYS A 188 -9.83 -22.25 2.71
C LYS A 188 -9.49 -20.76 2.85
N VAL A 189 -10.49 -19.92 3.11
CA VAL A 189 -10.28 -18.50 3.41
C VAL A 189 -9.71 -18.37 4.82
N THR A 190 -8.38 -18.34 4.93
CA THR A 190 -7.67 -18.06 6.17
C THR A 190 -7.46 -16.56 6.36
N ASP A 191 -7.06 -16.13 7.55
CA ASP A 191 -6.75 -14.72 7.82
C ASP A 191 -5.65 -14.18 6.91
N SER A 192 -4.63 -15.00 6.61
CA SER A 192 -3.55 -14.65 5.68
C SER A 192 -4.07 -14.41 4.26
N VAL A 193 -4.93 -15.30 3.75
CA VAL A 193 -5.55 -15.15 2.42
C VAL A 193 -6.45 -13.92 2.37
N LEU A 194 -7.22 -13.65 3.43
CA LEU A 194 -8.10 -12.49 3.51
C LEU A 194 -7.30 -11.18 3.59
N TRP A 195 -6.18 -11.21 4.30
CA TRP A 195 -5.26 -10.09 4.41
C TRP A 195 -4.63 -9.77 3.04
N ASP A 196 -4.05 -10.77 2.36
CA ASP A 196 -3.47 -10.60 1.02
C ASP A 196 -4.50 -10.10 0.00
N LEU A 197 -5.75 -10.59 0.07
CA LEU A 197 -6.84 -10.05 -0.75
C LEU A 197 -7.04 -8.55 -0.51
N ASN A 198 -7.31 -8.15 0.73
CA ASN A 198 -7.66 -6.75 1.01
C ASN A 198 -6.47 -5.79 0.88
N ASP A 199 -5.23 -6.23 1.11
CA ASP A 199 -4.03 -5.45 0.76
C ASP A 199 -3.95 -5.25 -0.76
N SER A 200 -4.08 -6.33 -1.54
CA SER A 200 -4.05 -6.29 -3.01
C SER A 200 -5.12 -5.33 -3.56
N LEU A 201 -6.36 -5.45 -3.09
CA LEU A 201 -7.46 -4.59 -3.54
C LEU A 201 -7.19 -3.11 -3.29
N GLN A 202 -6.65 -2.76 -2.12
CA GLN A 202 -6.31 -1.38 -1.79
C GLN A 202 -5.09 -0.89 -2.60
N ARG A 203 -4.00 -1.67 -2.59
CA ARG A 203 -2.73 -1.35 -3.25
C ARG A 203 -2.90 -1.08 -4.74
N PHE A 204 -3.77 -1.85 -5.41
CA PHE A 204 -4.01 -1.73 -6.86
C PHE A 204 -5.31 -0.99 -7.18
N SER A 205 -5.92 -0.31 -6.20
CA SER A 205 -7.15 0.47 -6.37
C SER A 205 -8.29 -0.33 -7.02
N ILE A 206 -8.42 -1.61 -6.70
CA ILE A 206 -9.53 -2.48 -7.13
C ILE A 206 -10.66 -2.29 -6.10
N ASN A 207 -11.22 -1.09 -6.03
CA ASN A 207 -12.01 -0.63 -4.88
C ASN A 207 -13.40 -0.07 -5.24
N THR A 208 -13.80 -0.15 -6.51
CA THR A 208 -15.18 0.11 -6.93
C THR A 208 -15.93 -1.20 -7.11
N THR A 209 -17.25 -1.19 -6.94
CA THR A 209 -18.08 -2.38 -7.09
C THR A 209 -17.87 -3.13 -8.42
N PRO A 210 -17.80 -2.47 -9.59
CA PRO A 210 -17.50 -3.16 -10.86
C PRO A 210 -16.10 -3.81 -10.86
N ARG A 211 -15.07 -3.10 -10.38
CA ARG A 211 -13.69 -3.61 -10.31
C ARG A 211 -13.61 -4.86 -9.44
N LEU A 212 -14.20 -4.81 -8.24
CA LEU A 212 -14.24 -5.93 -7.30
C LEU A 212 -14.89 -7.17 -7.93
N ARG A 213 -16.08 -7.01 -8.54
CA ARG A 213 -16.83 -8.11 -9.15
C ARG A 213 -16.06 -8.75 -10.30
N HIS A 214 -15.49 -7.95 -11.20
CA HIS A 214 -14.70 -8.49 -12.30
C HIS A 214 -13.43 -9.17 -11.81
N PHE A 215 -12.63 -8.51 -10.99
CA PHE A 215 -11.37 -9.06 -10.49
C PHE A 215 -11.56 -10.39 -9.76
N ILE A 216 -12.48 -10.44 -8.79
CA ILE A 216 -12.72 -11.64 -7.99
C ILE A 216 -13.31 -12.76 -8.85
N SER A 217 -14.21 -12.46 -9.78
CA SER A 217 -14.78 -13.47 -10.68
C SER A 217 -13.73 -14.16 -11.56
N GLN A 218 -12.78 -13.39 -12.11
CA GLN A 218 -11.70 -13.94 -12.93
C GLN A 218 -10.74 -14.77 -12.06
N CYS A 219 -10.30 -14.24 -10.92
CA CYS A 219 -9.47 -14.97 -9.96
C CYS A 219 -10.13 -16.28 -9.51
N SER A 220 -11.45 -16.27 -9.30
CA SER A 220 -12.21 -17.45 -8.87
C SER A 220 -12.19 -18.54 -9.94
N HIS A 221 -12.29 -18.16 -11.21
CA HIS A 221 -12.20 -19.10 -12.31
C HIS A 221 -10.79 -19.68 -12.46
N GLU A 222 -9.77 -18.82 -12.58
CA GLU A 222 -8.38 -19.26 -12.82
C GLU A 222 -7.82 -20.16 -11.71
N SER A 223 -8.27 -19.95 -10.47
CA SER A 223 -7.77 -20.67 -9.31
C SER A 223 -8.65 -21.85 -8.88
N GLY A 224 -9.78 -22.07 -9.54
CA GLY A 224 -10.80 -23.02 -9.08
C GLY A 224 -11.34 -22.69 -7.68
N GLY A 225 -11.61 -21.40 -7.41
CA GLY A 225 -12.10 -20.90 -6.13
C GLY A 225 -11.05 -20.92 -5.03
N GLY A 226 -9.80 -20.56 -5.36
CA GLY A 226 -8.65 -20.52 -4.45
C GLY A 226 -7.95 -21.86 -4.25
N ARG A 227 -8.31 -22.90 -5.00
CA ARG A 227 -7.70 -24.24 -4.87
C ARG A 227 -6.27 -24.29 -5.38
N TYR A 228 -5.98 -23.54 -6.44
CA TYR A 228 -4.68 -23.53 -7.10
C TYR A 228 -4.08 -22.14 -7.05
N THR A 229 -2.92 -22.03 -6.39
CA THR A 229 -2.08 -20.81 -6.34
C THR A 229 -0.87 -20.91 -7.26
N LYS A 230 -0.72 -22.05 -7.94
CA LYS A 230 0.36 -22.36 -8.89
C LYS A 230 -0.24 -22.95 -10.15
N GLU A 231 0.35 -22.62 -11.28
CA GLU A 231 0.13 -23.35 -12.51
C GLU A 231 0.40 -24.84 -12.30
N ILE A 232 -0.49 -25.69 -12.83
CA ILE A 232 -0.37 -27.15 -12.69
C ILE A 232 0.74 -27.71 -13.58
N ALA A 233 0.98 -27.09 -14.74
CA ALA A 233 2.05 -27.49 -15.64
C ALA A 233 3.44 -27.38 -14.98
N SER A 234 4.42 -28.12 -15.52
CA SER A 234 5.80 -28.12 -14.99
C SER A 234 6.51 -26.78 -15.16
N GLY A 235 6.07 -25.94 -16.10
CA GLY A 235 6.76 -24.70 -16.48
C GLY A 235 7.91 -24.90 -17.47
N THR A 236 8.26 -26.15 -17.83
CA THR A 236 9.36 -26.44 -18.78
C THR A 236 9.16 -25.77 -20.14
N ALA A 237 7.91 -25.55 -20.56
CA ALA A 237 7.58 -24.84 -21.80
C ALA A 237 8.01 -23.35 -21.80
N TYR A 238 8.30 -22.77 -20.63
CA TYR A 238 8.80 -21.40 -20.50
C TYR A 238 10.33 -21.31 -20.46
N GLU A 239 11.04 -22.44 -20.46
CA GLU A 239 12.50 -22.46 -20.42
C GLU A 239 13.08 -21.74 -21.65
N GLY A 240 14.06 -20.86 -21.45
CA GLY A 240 14.72 -20.13 -22.55
C GLY A 240 13.85 -19.07 -23.25
N ARG A 241 12.61 -18.82 -22.80
CA ARG A 241 11.72 -17.80 -23.37
C ARG A 241 12.24 -16.39 -23.06
N SER A 242 12.93 -15.79 -24.03
CA SER A 242 13.51 -14.45 -23.92
C SER A 242 12.47 -13.35 -23.71
N ASP A 243 11.27 -13.49 -24.28
CA ASP A 243 10.15 -12.56 -24.09
C ASP A 243 9.64 -12.55 -22.64
N LEU A 244 9.84 -13.64 -21.89
CA LEU A 244 9.55 -13.76 -20.47
C LEU A 244 10.75 -13.42 -19.56
N GLY A 245 11.91 -13.15 -20.16
CA GLY A 245 13.17 -12.94 -19.44
C GLY A 245 13.79 -14.22 -18.88
N ASN A 246 13.34 -15.38 -19.33
CA ASN A 246 13.83 -16.68 -18.87
C ASN A 246 15.13 -17.01 -19.62
N THR A 247 16.24 -16.44 -19.17
CA THR A 247 17.56 -16.56 -19.82
C THR A 247 18.54 -17.46 -19.09
N TYR A 248 18.18 -17.94 -17.88
CA TYR A 248 19.03 -18.82 -17.09
C TYR A 248 18.43 -20.23 -17.01
N PRO A 249 19.26 -21.29 -17.01
CA PRO A 249 18.78 -22.65 -16.81
C PRO A 249 17.94 -22.80 -15.53
N GLY A 250 16.74 -23.35 -15.67
CA GLY A 250 15.78 -23.58 -14.59
C GLY A 250 14.74 -22.47 -14.41
N ASP A 251 14.78 -21.42 -15.22
CA ASP A 251 13.86 -20.29 -15.14
C ASP A 251 12.43 -20.68 -15.47
N GLY A 252 12.21 -21.61 -16.41
CA GLY A 252 10.88 -22.02 -16.82
C GLY A 252 10.07 -22.56 -15.65
N PRO A 253 10.55 -23.62 -14.96
CA PRO A 253 9.90 -24.14 -13.76
C PRO A 253 9.88 -23.16 -12.58
N ARG A 254 10.96 -22.38 -12.38
CA ARG A 254 11.07 -21.44 -11.25
C ARG A 254 10.08 -20.28 -11.34
N TYR A 255 9.87 -19.74 -12.53
CA TYR A 255 8.99 -18.59 -12.79
C TYR A 255 7.77 -18.97 -13.63
N LYS A 256 7.28 -20.20 -13.50
CA LYS A 256 5.97 -20.59 -14.03
C LYS A 256 4.84 -19.80 -13.37
N GLY A 257 3.63 -19.94 -13.87
CA GLY A 257 2.51 -19.14 -13.39
C GLY A 257 2.25 -19.28 -11.88
N ALA A 258 2.21 -18.13 -11.19
CA ALA A 258 1.85 -18.01 -9.77
C ALA A 258 0.67 -17.08 -9.54
N GLY A 259 -0.03 -17.35 -8.44
CA GLY A 259 -1.17 -16.58 -7.98
C GLY A 259 -2.43 -16.79 -8.80
N TYR A 260 -3.47 -16.03 -8.46
CA TYR A 260 -4.82 -16.28 -8.97
C TYR A 260 -5.08 -15.70 -10.37
N LEU A 261 -4.14 -14.97 -10.98
CA LEU A 261 -4.17 -14.57 -12.39
C LEU A 261 -2.83 -14.86 -13.11
N GLN A 262 -2.06 -15.83 -12.61
CA GLN A 262 -0.89 -16.41 -13.28
C GLN A 262 0.15 -15.39 -13.76
N VAL A 263 0.93 -14.83 -12.83
CA VAL A 263 2.16 -14.10 -13.17
C VAL A 263 3.22 -15.12 -13.60
N THR A 264 3.76 -14.98 -14.82
CA THR A 264 4.68 -15.94 -15.43
C THR A 264 5.90 -15.23 -16.04
N GLY A 265 7.10 -15.79 -15.87
CA GLY A 265 8.35 -15.30 -16.44
C GLY A 265 9.19 -14.44 -15.49
N ARG A 266 10.51 -14.58 -15.56
CA ARG A 266 11.48 -13.88 -14.70
C ARG A 266 11.25 -12.37 -14.67
N HIS A 267 11.03 -11.74 -15.83
CA HIS A 267 10.82 -10.29 -15.89
C HIS A 267 9.60 -9.85 -15.07
N ASN A 268 8.51 -10.62 -15.13
CA ASN A 268 7.28 -10.31 -14.42
C ASN A 268 7.41 -10.54 -12.92
N TYR A 269 8.13 -11.60 -12.51
CA TYR A 269 8.48 -11.80 -11.10
C TYR A 269 9.36 -10.68 -10.56
N GLN A 270 10.36 -10.23 -11.34
CA GLN A 270 11.23 -9.14 -10.94
C GLN A 270 10.47 -7.83 -10.81
N SER A 271 9.56 -7.54 -11.74
CA SER A 271 8.75 -6.34 -11.68
C SER A 271 7.74 -6.38 -10.52
N LEU A 272 7.16 -7.54 -10.22
CA LEU A 272 6.35 -7.74 -9.02
C LEU A 272 7.18 -7.50 -7.74
N ALA A 273 8.39 -8.10 -7.65
CA ALA A 273 9.31 -7.93 -6.53
C ALA A 273 9.58 -6.45 -6.25
N THR A 274 9.89 -5.68 -7.29
CA THR A 274 10.09 -4.24 -7.22
C THR A 274 8.83 -3.50 -6.79
N ALA A 275 7.66 -3.84 -7.37
CA ALA A 275 6.41 -3.16 -7.08
C ALA A 275 5.93 -3.33 -5.63
N ILE A 276 6.21 -4.47 -5.00
CA ILE A 276 5.81 -4.74 -3.61
C ILE A 276 6.93 -4.50 -2.59
N GLY A 277 8.18 -4.31 -3.07
CA GLY A 277 9.35 -4.09 -2.23
C GLY A 277 9.87 -5.35 -1.55
N ASP A 278 9.60 -6.54 -2.12
CA ASP A 278 10.04 -7.83 -1.59
C ASP A 278 10.89 -8.59 -2.62
N PRO A 279 12.23 -8.64 -2.45
CA PRO A 279 13.11 -9.36 -3.36
C PRO A 279 12.90 -10.88 -3.33
N ARG A 280 12.30 -11.45 -2.27
CA ARG A 280 12.06 -12.89 -2.15
C ARG A 280 11.03 -13.41 -3.14
N VAL A 281 10.27 -12.54 -3.80
CA VAL A 281 9.48 -12.92 -4.98
C VAL A 281 10.35 -13.64 -6.02
N MET A 282 11.62 -13.29 -6.14
CA MET A 282 12.58 -13.95 -7.04
C MET A 282 12.99 -15.37 -6.60
N ASP A 283 12.57 -15.83 -5.41
CA ASP A 283 12.70 -17.23 -4.99
C ASP A 283 11.83 -18.15 -5.88
N GLY A 284 10.82 -17.58 -6.56
CA GLY A 284 10.04 -18.25 -7.59
C GLY A 284 8.63 -18.61 -7.15
N VAL A 285 8.00 -19.48 -7.95
CA VAL A 285 6.59 -19.83 -7.88
C VAL A 285 6.10 -20.26 -6.50
N ASP A 286 6.89 -21.01 -5.74
CA ASP A 286 6.49 -21.49 -4.42
C ASP A 286 6.34 -20.35 -3.41
N TYR A 287 7.26 -19.37 -3.45
CA TYR A 287 7.21 -18.23 -2.55
C TYR A 287 5.99 -17.34 -2.84
N VAL A 288 5.76 -17.00 -4.11
CA VAL A 288 4.62 -16.16 -4.52
C VAL A 288 3.28 -16.86 -4.24
N ALA A 289 3.20 -18.16 -4.50
CA ALA A 289 1.98 -18.93 -4.28
C ALA A 289 1.58 -19.07 -2.80
N GLU A 290 2.55 -19.00 -1.90
CA GLU A 290 2.35 -19.06 -0.46
C GLU A 290 2.06 -17.67 0.15
N HIS A 291 2.77 -16.63 -0.30
CA HIS A 291 2.78 -15.32 0.36
C HIS A 291 1.92 -14.26 -0.34
N TYR A 292 1.79 -14.32 -1.67
CA TYR A 292 1.19 -13.24 -2.48
C TYR A 292 0.23 -13.72 -3.59
N PRO A 293 -0.63 -14.74 -3.40
CA PRO A 293 -1.48 -15.23 -4.49
C PRO A 293 -2.51 -14.20 -5.00
N TRP A 294 -3.04 -13.32 -4.15
CA TRP A 294 -3.89 -12.19 -4.55
C TRP A 294 -3.09 -10.96 -4.95
N THR A 295 -2.00 -10.65 -4.26
CA THR A 295 -1.16 -9.49 -4.61
C THR A 295 -0.54 -9.63 -5.99
N SER A 296 -0.06 -10.82 -6.37
CA SER A 296 0.41 -11.10 -7.74
C SER A 296 -0.71 -10.94 -8.78
N ALA A 297 -1.93 -11.40 -8.48
CA ALA A 297 -3.08 -11.21 -9.35
C ALA A 297 -3.46 -9.73 -9.51
N GLY A 298 -3.45 -8.96 -8.43
CA GLY A 298 -3.72 -7.52 -8.44
C GLY A 298 -2.65 -6.74 -9.21
N TYR A 299 -1.38 -7.15 -9.09
CA TYR A 299 -0.30 -6.59 -9.89
C TYR A 299 -0.53 -6.83 -11.39
N TRP A 300 -0.85 -8.07 -11.78
CA TRP A 300 -1.21 -8.38 -13.18
C TRP A 300 -2.37 -7.52 -13.65
N TRP A 301 -3.43 -7.41 -12.84
CA TRP A 301 -4.62 -6.61 -13.13
C TRP A 301 -4.28 -5.13 -13.37
N SER A 302 -3.41 -4.58 -12.54
CA SER A 302 -2.95 -3.19 -12.62
C SER A 302 -2.12 -2.94 -13.89
N THR A 303 -1.10 -3.75 -14.15
CA THR A 303 -0.21 -3.57 -15.31
C THR A 303 -0.94 -3.74 -16.64
N HIS A 304 -2.04 -4.51 -16.65
CA HIS A 304 -2.90 -4.69 -17.81
C HIS A 304 -4.01 -3.63 -17.92
N ARG A 305 -4.05 -2.63 -17.02
CA ARG A 305 -5.00 -1.50 -17.00
C ARG A 305 -6.46 -1.95 -16.91
N MET A 306 -6.72 -3.03 -16.19
CA MET A 306 -8.04 -3.67 -16.15
C MET A 306 -9.10 -2.82 -15.41
N ASN A 307 -8.68 -1.97 -14.47
CA ASN A 307 -9.59 -1.07 -13.74
C ASN A 307 -10.36 -0.15 -14.68
N GLY A 308 -9.66 0.54 -15.61
CA GLY A 308 -10.31 1.46 -16.55
C GLY A 308 -11.31 0.76 -17.48
N ILE A 309 -11.07 -0.50 -17.82
CA ILE A 309 -11.99 -1.32 -18.62
C ILE A 309 -13.26 -1.64 -17.82
N CYS A 310 -13.11 -1.95 -16.53
CA CYS A 310 -14.25 -2.17 -15.64
C CYS A 310 -15.09 -0.90 -15.45
N ASP A 311 -14.43 0.24 -15.29
CA ASP A 311 -15.10 1.53 -15.09
C ASP A 311 -15.85 2.01 -16.33
N ALA A 312 -15.38 1.61 -17.52
CA ALA A 312 -16.07 1.83 -18.79
C ALA A 312 -17.29 0.91 -19.00
N GLY A 313 -17.61 0.04 -18.03
CA GLY A 313 -18.79 -0.83 -18.09
C GLY A 313 -18.59 -2.11 -18.92
N ALA A 314 -17.36 -2.60 -19.06
CA ALA A 314 -17.07 -3.80 -19.83
C ALA A 314 -17.85 -5.03 -19.33
N SER A 315 -18.28 -5.85 -20.29
CA SER A 315 -18.89 -7.14 -20.03
C SER A 315 -17.87 -8.17 -19.51
N VAL A 316 -18.38 -9.25 -18.90
CA VAL A 316 -17.54 -10.40 -18.50
C VAL A 316 -16.78 -10.96 -19.72
N LYS A 317 -17.42 -11.00 -20.88
CA LYS A 317 -16.81 -11.48 -22.13
C LYS A 317 -15.60 -10.65 -22.56
N GLU A 318 -15.67 -9.33 -22.45
CA GLU A 318 -14.56 -8.43 -22.78
C GLU A 318 -13.39 -8.58 -21.80
N ILE A 319 -13.70 -8.65 -20.50
CA ILE A 319 -12.70 -8.91 -19.45
C ILE A 319 -12.04 -10.27 -19.68
N THR A 320 -12.81 -11.32 -19.96
CA THR A 320 -12.29 -12.68 -20.23
C THR A 320 -11.37 -12.72 -21.42
N ARG A 321 -11.73 -12.06 -22.54
CA ARG A 321 -10.84 -12.00 -23.71
C ARG A 321 -9.49 -11.39 -23.36
N ARG A 322 -9.46 -10.38 -22.48
CA ARG A 322 -8.22 -9.72 -22.07
C ARG A 322 -7.40 -10.56 -21.09
N VAL A 323 -8.05 -11.25 -20.16
CA VAL A 323 -7.38 -12.14 -19.19
C VAL A 323 -6.79 -13.36 -19.89
N ASN A 324 -7.55 -13.99 -20.79
CA ASN A 324 -7.24 -15.31 -21.31
C ASN A 324 -6.81 -15.32 -22.79
N GLY A 325 -6.78 -14.15 -23.45
CA GLY A 325 -6.55 -14.06 -24.90
C GLY A 325 -7.70 -14.65 -25.76
N GLY A 326 -8.78 -15.12 -25.13
CA GLY A 326 -9.89 -15.83 -25.77
C GLY A 326 -11.05 -16.04 -24.80
N TYR A 327 -11.96 -16.95 -25.12
CA TYR A 327 -13.22 -17.15 -24.35
C TYR A 327 -13.28 -18.48 -23.59
N ASN A 328 -12.14 -19.18 -23.43
CA ASN A 328 -12.13 -20.44 -22.69
C ASN A 328 -12.57 -20.18 -21.24
N GLY A 329 -13.57 -20.96 -20.80
CA GLY A 329 -14.14 -20.84 -19.45
C GLY A 329 -15.16 -19.72 -19.26
N LEU A 330 -15.59 -19.00 -20.31
CA LEU A 330 -16.48 -17.83 -20.19
C LEU A 330 -17.74 -18.09 -19.34
N GLN A 331 -18.45 -19.19 -19.58
CA GLN A 331 -19.67 -19.53 -18.81
C GLN A 331 -19.41 -19.64 -17.31
N ASN A 332 -18.26 -20.20 -16.92
CA ASN A 332 -17.89 -20.35 -15.52
C ASN A 332 -17.49 -18.99 -14.90
N ARG A 333 -16.82 -18.12 -15.68
CA ARG A 333 -16.52 -16.74 -15.28
C ARG A 333 -17.79 -15.91 -15.09
N GLU A 334 -18.77 -16.05 -15.99
CA GLU A 334 -20.10 -15.42 -15.88
C GLU A 334 -20.85 -15.91 -14.63
N MET A 335 -20.79 -17.21 -14.32
CA MET A 335 -21.34 -17.76 -13.08
C MET A 335 -20.70 -17.11 -11.84
N TYR A 336 -19.37 -17.03 -11.77
CA TYR A 336 -18.70 -16.38 -10.63
C TYR A 336 -19.01 -14.89 -10.56
N TYR A 337 -19.07 -14.20 -11.71
CA TYR A 337 -19.44 -12.79 -11.76
C TYR A 337 -20.85 -12.56 -11.22
N LYS A 338 -21.82 -13.40 -11.61
CA LYS A 338 -23.18 -13.35 -11.07
C LYS A 338 -23.21 -13.51 -9.55
N ARG A 339 -22.41 -14.42 -8.99
CA ARG A 339 -22.27 -14.55 -7.52
C ARG A 339 -21.67 -13.29 -6.89
N CYS A 340 -20.65 -12.71 -7.51
CA CYS A 340 -20.07 -11.45 -7.04
C CYS A 340 -21.10 -10.32 -7.07
N CYS A 341 -21.96 -10.23 -8.09
CA CYS A 341 -23.05 -9.26 -8.15
C CYS A 341 -24.04 -9.39 -6.99
N THR A 342 -24.36 -10.62 -6.56
CA THR A 342 -25.24 -10.86 -5.43
C THR A 342 -24.61 -10.48 -4.09
N VAL A 343 -23.29 -10.67 -3.95
CA VAL A 343 -22.60 -10.62 -2.65
C VAL A 343 -21.88 -9.29 -2.38
N LEU A 344 -21.36 -8.65 -3.44
CA LEU A 344 -20.59 -7.40 -3.37
C LEU A 344 -21.48 -6.28 -3.90
N VAL A 345 -22.38 -5.77 -3.06
CA VAL A 345 -23.37 -4.73 -3.41
C VAL A 345 -22.82 -3.33 -3.33
#